data_AF-A0A7X0SBB5-F1
#
_entry.id   AF-A0A7X0SBB5-F1
#
_cell.length_a   1.000
_cell.length_b   1.000
_cell.length_c   1.000
_cell.angle_alpha   90.00
_cell.angle_beta   90.00
_cell.angle_gamma   90.00
#
_symmetry.space_group_name_H-M   'P 1'
#
loop_
_entity.id
_entity.type
_entity.pdbx_description
1 polymer ?
#
loop_
_entity_poly.entity_id
_entity_poly.type
_entity_poly.pdbx_seq_one_letter_code
_entity_poly.pdbx_strand_id
1 'polypeptide(L)'
;MKVNLNEKNIGLVKILNNDFGEFLIDANIFIPPDRSGENTNIKPVTFKYYKENWLIPFIEVFKPVGIHEAVYEEFKTNTVRSFINEQLNNPIPGVCIYEDSKLTYEESIIRVTIEEAIAKNTNYKPTFNNRDDKGEVKSLAYIATKSLLYFCSHDANAIRLIKHAEKLDTCLESVSTI
;
A
#
# COMPACT_ATOMS: atom_id res chain seq x y z
N MET A 1 -5.14 20.33 -5.44
CA MET A 1 -5.90 19.48 -4.50
C MET A 1 -6.63 20.39 -3.52
N LYS A 2 -7.97 20.35 -3.43
CA LYS A 2 -8.71 21.08 -2.39
C LYS A 2 -8.79 20.17 -1.17
N VAL A 3 -8.21 20.59 -0.05
CA VAL A 3 -8.30 19.86 1.21
C VAL A 3 -9.67 20.14 1.81
N ASN A 4 -10.43 19.09 2.15
CA ASN A 4 -11.68 19.24 2.88
C ASN A 4 -11.36 19.63 4.33
N LEU A 5 -11.70 20.85 4.72
CA LEU A 5 -11.51 21.35 6.09
C LEU A 5 -12.71 21.06 7.01
N ASN A 6 -13.84 20.62 6.44
CA ASN A 6 -15.07 20.37 7.18
C ASN A 6 -15.11 18.97 7.78
N GLU A 7 -14.36 18.02 7.22
CA GLU A 7 -14.31 16.63 7.66
C GLU A 7 -12.89 16.26 8.07
N LYS A 8 -12.76 15.68 9.26
CA LYS A 8 -11.47 15.17 9.74
C LYS A 8 -11.15 13.85 9.02
N ASN A 9 -9.94 13.72 8.49
CA ASN A 9 -9.42 12.42 8.08
C ASN A 9 -9.15 11.60 9.35
N ILE A 10 -9.98 10.58 9.60
CA ILE A 10 -9.89 9.75 10.81
C ILE A 10 -8.54 9.02 10.88
N GLY A 11 -7.99 8.58 9.75
CA GLY A 11 -6.66 7.96 9.70
C GLY A 11 -5.56 8.92 10.14
N LEU A 12 -5.60 10.16 9.69
CA LEU A 12 -4.65 11.20 10.13
C LEU A 12 -4.80 11.51 11.62
N VAL A 13 -6.03 11.59 12.14
CA VAL A 13 -6.28 11.81 13.58
C VAL A 13 -5.69 10.68 14.42
N LYS A 14 -5.84 9.42 13.97
CA LYS A 14 -5.27 8.25 14.65
C LYS A 14 -3.74 8.25 14.64
N ILE A 15 -3.14 8.59 13.50
CA ILE A 15 -1.68 8.80 13.40
C ILE A 15 -1.21 9.83 14.42
N LEU A 16 -1.86 10.99 14.47
CA LEU A 16 -1.47 12.08 15.38
C LEU A 16 -1.62 11.71 16.87
N ASN A 17 -2.52 10.78 17.18
CA ASN A 17 -2.77 10.31 18.54
C ASN A 17 -1.93 9.07 18.93
N ASN A 18 -1.01 8.59 18.07
CA ASN A 18 -0.31 7.31 18.23
C ASN A 18 -1.25 6.10 18.44
N ASP A 19 -2.46 6.18 17.88
CA ASP A 19 -3.46 5.10 17.88
C ASP A 19 -3.59 4.50 16.47
N PHE A 20 -2.45 4.26 15.83
CA PHE A 20 -2.42 3.59 14.55
C PHE A 20 -2.43 2.07 14.78
N GLY A 21 -3.50 1.42 14.35
CA GLY A 21 -3.54 -0.05 14.26
C GLY A 21 -2.67 -0.55 13.12
N GLU A 22 -2.85 -1.82 12.77
CA GLU A 22 -2.22 -2.38 11.58
C GLU A 22 -2.69 -1.65 10.31
N PHE A 23 -1.75 -1.18 9.50
CA PHE A 23 -2.02 -0.60 8.19
C PHE A 23 -1.05 -1.16 7.16
N LEU A 24 -1.55 -1.37 5.94
CA LEU A 24 -0.72 -1.80 4.83
C LEU A 24 -0.35 -0.61 3.97
N ILE A 25 0.85 -0.68 3.40
CA ILE A 25 1.35 0.34 2.50
C ILE A 25 1.57 -0.24 1.11
N ASP A 26 1.35 0.63 0.14
CA ASP A 26 1.56 0.35 -1.27
C ASP A 26 3.06 0.33 -1.62
N ALA A 27 3.40 -0.34 -2.71
CA ALA A 27 4.75 -0.40 -3.27
C ALA A 27 5.31 1.00 -3.55
N ASN A 28 4.45 1.94 -3.96
CA ASN A 28 4.85 3.29 -4.34
C ASN A 28 5.50 4.10 -3.20
N ILE A 29 5.21 3.77 -1.93
CA ILE A 29 5.81 4.44 -0.77
C ILE A 29 7.31 4.14 -0.66
N PHE A 30 7.77 3.03 -1.22
CA PHE A 30 9.18 2.63 -1.21
C PHE A 30 9.98 3.10 -2.44
N ILE A 31 9.29 3.65 -3.45
CA ILE A 31 9.90 4.02 -4.72
C ILE A 31 10.17 5.53 -4.70
N PRO A 32 11.44 5.96 -4.86
CA PRO A 32 11.76 7.37 -4.95
C PRO A 32 11.00 8.03 -6.12
N PRO A 33 10.44 9.24 -5.93
CA PRO A 33 9.78 9.94 -7.02
C PRO A 33 10.78 10.29 -8.12
N ASP A 34 10.39 10.07 -9.37
CA ASP A 34 11.15 10.43 -10.55
C ASP A 34 10.29 11.29 -11.49
N ARG A 35 10.72 12.53 -11.72
CA ARG A 35 10.10 13.48 -12.66
C ARG A 35 11.01 13.87 -13.81
N SER A 36 12.12 13.15 -13.99
CA SER A 36 13.07 13.41 -15.08
C SER A 36 12.43 13.24 -16.47
N GLY A 37 11.39 12.41 -16.57
CA GLY A 37 10.58 12.25 -17.79
C GLY A 37 9.67 13.45 -18.12
N GLU A 38 9.30 14.27 -17.14
CA GLU A 38 8.48 15.48 -17.33
C GLU A 38 9.35 16.71 -17.65
N ASN A 39 10.56 16.75 -17.11
CA ASN A 39 11.53 17.82 -17.36
C ASN A 39 12.95 17.29 -17.19
N THR A 40 13.72 17.32 -18.28
CA THR A 40 15.10 16.79 -18.33
C THR A 40 16.07 17.52 -17.40
N ASN A 41 15.71 18.71 -16.88
CA ASN A 41 16.51 19.44 -15.89
C ASN A 41 16.28 18.95 -14.45
N ILE A 42 15.26 18.11 -14.22
CA ILE A 42 14.98 17.54 -12.89
C ILE A 42 15.72 16.21 -12.77
N LYS A 43 16.63 16.13 -11.80
CA LYS A 43 17.32 14.88 -11.50
C LYS A 43 16.41 13.93 -10.70
N PRO A 44 16.40 12.63 -11.00
CA PRO A 44 15.70 11.65 -10.18
C PRO A 44 16.19 11.68 -8.73
N VAL A 45 15.28 11.49 -7.78
CA VAL A 45 15.67 11.34 -6.37
C VAL A 45 16.38 10.00 -6.21
N THR A 46 17.61 10.03 -5.69
CA THR A 46 18.36 8.79 -5.47
C THR A 46 17.72 7.96 -4.35
N PHE A 47 17.75 6.63 -4.49
CA PHE A 47 17.26 5.75 -3.42
C PHE A 47 17.99 5.96 -2.10
N LYS A 48 19.30 6.27 -2.11
CA LYS A 48 20.05 6.56 -0.88
C LYS A 48 19.45 7.75 -0.13
N TYR A 49 19.26 8.87 -0.82
CA TYR A 49 18.67 10.07 -0.23
C TYR A 49 17.25 9.81 0.28
N TYR A 50 16.43 9.13 -0.53
CA TYR A 50 15.06 8.77 -0.17
C TYR A 50 15.01 7.84 1.05
N LYS A 51 15.90 6.85 1.12
CA LYS A 51 16.01 5.94 2.25
C LYS A 51 16.33 6.68 3.54
N GLU A 52 17.36 7.52 3.53
CA GLU A 52 17.87 8.23 4.72
C GLU A 52 16.90 9.29 5.23
N ASN A 53 16.22 10.01 4.35
CA ASN A 53 15.41 11.18 4.71
C ASN A 53 13.90 10.90 4.75
N TRP A 54 13.45 9.76 4.21
CA TRP A 54 12.04 9.39 4.18
C TRP A 54 11.78 8.00 4.75
N LEU A 55 12.32 6.93 4.13
CA LEU A 55 11.93 5.56 4.51
C LEU A 55 12.34 5.18 5.93
N ILE A 56 13.56 5.51 6.35
CA ILE A 56 14.03 5.22 7.71
C ILE A 56 13.19 5.99 8.74
N PRO A 57 13.06 7.33 8.68
CA PRO A 57 12.19 8.06 9.60
C PRO A 57 10.74 7.55 9.62
N PHE A 58 10.18 7.26 8.44
CA PHE A 58 8.82 6.74 8.32
C PHE A 58 8.67 5.40 9.05
N ILE A 59 9.55 4.43 8.78
CA ILE A 59 9.51 3.12 9.44
C ILE A 59 9.78 3.25 10.93
N GLU A 60 10.71 4.10 11.38
CA GLU A 60 10.98 4.28 12.81
C GLU A 60 9.77 4.78 13.59
N VAL A 61 8.95 5.65 12.98
CA VAL A 61 7.73 6.18 13.59
C VAL A 61 6.60 5.14 13.57
N PHE A 62 6.46 4.38 12.49
CA PHE A 62 5.29 3.54 12.25
C PHE A 62 5.52 2.03 12.36
N LYS A 63 6.72 1.58 12.74
CA LYS A 63 7.04 0.14 12.79
C LYS A 63 6.14 -0.66 13.75
N PRO A 64 5.76 -1.89 13.39
CA PRO A 64 6.02 -2.51 12.09
C PRO A 64 5.06 -1.98 11.01
N VAL A 65 5.60 -1.66 9.84
CA VAL A 65 4.78 -1.26 8.68
C VAL A 65 4.40 -2.49 7.86
N GLY A 66 3.13 -2.61 7.51
CA GLY A 66 2.61 -3.75 6.75
C GLY A 66 2.81 -3.66 5.24
N ILE A 67 3.27 -4.74 4.61
CA ILE A 67 3.18 -4.91 3.16
C ILE A 67 2.54 -6.26 2.82
N HIS A 68 1.79 -6.31 1.72
CA HIS A 68 1.30 -7.58 1.19
C HIS A 68 2.43 -8.35 0.48
N GLU A 69 2.41 -9.68 0.50
CA GLU A 69 3.42 -10.51 -0.19
C GLU A 69 3.54 -10.17 -1.68
N ALA A 70 2.44 -9.79 -2.33
CA ALA A 70 2.45 -9.36 -3.72
C ALA A 70 3.25 -8.08 -3.96
N VAL A 71 3.18 -7.12 -3.04
CA VAL A 71 3.99 -5.88 -3.06
C VAL A 71 5.46 -6.22 -2.84
N TYR A 72 5.74 -7.11 -1.88
CA TYR A 72 7.10 -7.58 -1.65
C TYR A 72 7.71 -8.19 -2.91
N GLU A 73 6.98 -9.10 -3.59
CA GLU A 73 7.39 -9.74 -4.85
C GLU A 73 7.56 -8.78 -6.04
N GLU A 74 6.98 -7.58 -5.97
CA GLU A 74 7.18 -6.55 -6.99
C GLU A 74 8.51 -5.83 -6.86
N PHE A 75 9.17 -5.86 -5.70
CA PHE A 75 10.49 -5.24 -5.52
C PHE A 75 11.59 -6.04 -6.23
N LYS A 76 11.65 -5.91 -7.57
CA LYS A 76 12.67 -6.54 -8.42
C LYS A 76 14.04 -5.85 -8.35
N THR A 77 14.10 -4.62 -7.87
CA THR A 77 15.37 -3.87 -7.73
C THR A 77 16.07 -4.30 -6.44
N ASN A 78 17.33 -4.74 -6.57
CA ASN A 78 18.13 -5.20 -5.44
C ASN A 78 18.12 -4.20 -4.28
N THR A 79 18.14 -2.90 -4.54
CA THR A 79 18.24 -1.89 -3.47
C THR A 79 17.01 -1.80 -2.56
N VAL A 80 15.80 -1.82 -3.13
CA VAL A 80 14.56 -1.77 -2.34
C VAL A 80 14.36 -3.10 -1.61
N ARG A 81 14.49 -4.23 -2.32
CA ARG A 81 14.38 -5.57 -1.74
C ARG A 81 15.38 -5.80 -0.62
N SER A 82 16.65 -5.41 -0.80
CA SER A 82 17.67 -5.50 0.25
C SER A 82 17.32 -4.66 1.47
N PHE A 83 16.79 -3.45 1.28
CA PHE A 83 16.35 -2.61 2.39
C PHE A 83 15.18 -3.24 3.16
N ILE A 84 14.16 -3.77 2.47
CA ILE A 84 13.05 -4.48 3.12
C ILE A 84 13.56 -5.69 3.91
N ASN A 85 14.47 -6.48 3.32
CA ASN A 85 15.07 -7.63 4.00
C ASN A 85 15.86 -7.22 5.25
N GLU A 86 16.56 -6.10 5.23
CA GLU A 86 17.22 -5.55 6.41
C GLU A 86 16.18 -5.23 7.51
N GLN A 87 15.07 -4.59 7.15
CA GLN A 87 14.02 -4.23 8.09
C GLN A 87 13.26 -5.44 8.66
N LEU A 88 13.10 -6.51 7.88
CA LEU A 88 12.48 -7.76 8.33
C LEU A 88 13.34 -8.52 9.34
N ASN A 89 14.67 -8.47 9.17
CA ASN A 89 15.62 -9.23 9.98
C ASN A 89 16.12 -8.46 11.22
N ASN A 90 15.62 -7.26 11.47
CA ASN A 90 15.94 -6.49 12.67
C ASN A 90 15.34 -7.16 13.93
N PRO A 91 15.99 -7.03 15.12
CA PRO A 91 15.45 -7.58 16.37
C PRO A 91 14.04 -7.08 16.70
N ILE A 92 13.75 -5.84 16.31
CA ILE A 92 12.39 -5.28 16.25
C ILE A 92 12.13 -5.02 14.76
N PRO A 93 11.34 -5.86 14.08
CA PRO A 93 11.09 -5.71 12.65
C PRO A 93 10.50 -4.34 12.31
N GLY A 94 11.09 -3.68 11.33
CA GLY A 94 10.57 -2.42 10.79
C GLY A 94 9.38 -2.64 9.85
N VAL A 95 9.33 -3.80 9.22
CA VAL A 95 8.33 -4.21 8.23
C VAL A 95 7.77 -5.58 8.61
N CYS A 96 6.50 -5.85 8.29
CA CYS A 96 5.90 -7.18 8.33
C CYS A 96 5.26 -7.54 6.98
N ILE A 97 5.28 -8.84 6.63
CA ILE A 97 4.66 -9.35 5.40
C ILE A 97 3.35 -10.05 5.75
N TYR A 98 2.27 -9.58 5.12
CA TYR A 98 0.97 -10.21 5.12
C TYR A 98 0.87 -11.17 3.94
N GLU A 99 0.49 -12.42 4.22
CA GLU A 99 0.44 -13.52 3.25
C GLU A 99 -0.99 -14.05 3.15
N ASP A 100 -1.45 -14.32 1.93
CA ASP A 100 -2.75 -14.95 1.67
C ASP A 100 -2.79 -16.38 2.26
N SER A 101 -1.63 -17.02 2.41
CA SER A 101 -1.47 -18.34 3.04
C SER A 101 -1.95 -18.42 4.50
N LYS A 102 -2.02 -17.26 5.18
CA LYS A 102 -2.44 -17.13 6.59
C LYS A 102 -3.94 -16.84 6.73
N LEU A 103 -4.67 -16.75 5.62
CA LEU A 103 -6.13 -16.56 5.63
C LEU A 103 -6.83 -17.87 6.00
N THR A 104 -7.96 -17.77 6.70
CA THR A 104 -8.89 -18.90 6.82
C THR A 104 -9.53 -19.22 5.47
N TYR A 105 -10.23 -20.35 5.40
CA TYR A 105 -10.97 -20.72 4.20
C TYR A 105 -12.01 -19.65 3.81
N GLU A 106 -12.76 -19.13 4.79
CA GLU A 106 -13.77 -18.10 4.59
C GLU A 106 -13.13 -16.77 4.17
N GLU A 107 -12.05 -16.37 4.84
CA GLU A 107 -11.31 -15.16 4.49
C GLU A 107 -10.74 -15.25 3.07
N SER A 108 -10.23 -16.41 2.66
CA SER A 108 -9.72 -16.63 1.31
C SER A 108 -10.81 -16.43 0.24
N ILE A 109 -12.03 -16.94 0.49
CA ILE A 109 -13.17 -16.75 -0.42
C ILE A 109 -13.55 -15.26 -0.54
N ILE A 110 -13.62 -14.56 0.60
CA ILE A 110 -13.92 -13.12 0.64
C ILE A 110 -12.84 -12.37 -0.13
N ARG A 111 -11.57 -12.67 0.14
CA ARG A 111 -10.41 -12.02 -0.47
C ARG A 111 -10.39 -12.17 -1.99
N VAL A 112 -10.71 -13.36 -2.51
CA VAL A 112 -10.82 -13.60 -3.96
C VAL A 112 -11.99 -12.82 -4.56
N THR A 113 -13.14 -12.80 -3.87
CA THR A 113 -14.33 -12.07 -4.34
C THR A 113 -14.06 -10.56 -4.44
N ILE A 114 -13.41 -9.99 -3.43
CA ILE A 114 -13.04 -8.57 -3.41
C ILE A 114 -11.96 -8.28 -4.47
N GLU A 115 -10.96 -9.15 -4.64
CA GLU A 115 -9.96 -9.02 -5.71
C GLU A 115 -10.63 -8.93 -7.10
N GLU A 116 -11.58 -9.81 -7.38
CA GLU A 116 -12.33 -9.81 -8.64
C GLU A 116 -13.16 -8.54 -8.82
N ALA A 117 -13.75 -8.02 -7.75
CA ALA A 117 -14.51 -6.77 -7.76
C ALA A 117 -13.62 -5.56 -8.11
N ILE A 118 -12.47 -5.44 -7.44
CA ILE A 118 -11.49 -4.36 -7.66
C ILE A 118 -10.90 -4.46 -9.07
N ALA A 119 -10.50 -5.66 -9.50
CA ALA A 119 -9.81 -5.89 -10.78
C ALA A 119 -10.61 -5.41 -12.01
N LYS A 120 -11.95 -5.37 -11.94
CA LYS A 120 -12.80 -4.82 -13.01
C LYS A 120 -12.50 -3.35 -13.34
N ASN A 121 -11.95 -2.62 -12.36
CA ASN A 121 -11.70 -1.19 -12.42
C ASN A 121 -10.20 -0.84 -12.57
N THR A 122 -9.33 -1.84 -12.74
CA THR A 122 -7.87 -1.67 -12.88
C THR A 122 -7.35 -2.36 -14.16
N ASN A 123 -6.05 -2.24 -14.42
CA ASN A 123 -5.45 -2.99 -15.54
C ASN A 123 -5.12 -4.44 -15.15
N TYR A 124 -5.20 -4.79 -13.86
CA TYR A 124 -4.95 -6.13 -13.34
C TYR A 124 -6.05 -7.10 -13.78
N LYS A 125 -5.67 -8.29 -14.27
CA LYS A 125 -6.59 -9.36 -14.65
C LYS A 125 -6.21 -10.63 -13.88
N PRO A 126 -6.95 -11.03 -12.83
CA PRO A 126 -6.58 -12.20 -12.02
C PRO A 126 -6.36 -13.50 -12.82
N THR A 127 -7.07 -13.64 -13.95
CA THR A 127 -6.99 -14.79 -14.85
C THR A 127 -5.80 -14.77 -15.82
N PHE A 128 -5.11 -13.64 -15.96
CA PHE A 128 -3.88 -13.50 -16.74
C PHE A 128 -2.74 -13.11 -15.79
N ASN A 129 -1.56 -13.71 -15.91
CA ASN A 129 -0.43 -13.34 -15.03
C ASN A 129 0.17 -11.99 -15.44
N ASN A 130 -0.60 -10.91 -15.36
CA ASN A 130 -0.14 -9.54 -15.54
C ASN A 130 0.29 -8.94 -14.21
N ARG A 131 1.30 -8.08 -14.28
CA ARG A 131 1.95 -7.49 -13.11
C ARG A 131 1.40 -6.12 -12.76
N ASP A 132 0.84 -5.42 -13.73
CA ASP A 132 0.33 -4.07 -13.53
C ASP A 132 -0.81 -4.10 -12.50
N ASP A 133 -0.74 -3.17 -11.53
CA ASP A 133 -1.67 -2.99 -10.42
C ASP A 133 -1.84 -4.21 -9.49
N LYS A 134 -1.04 -5.29 -9.65
CA LYS A 134 -1.19 -6.54 -8.88
C LYS A 134 -0.95 -6.32 -7.38
N GLY A 135 0.15 -5.66 -7.01
CA GLY A 135 0.46 -5.34 -5.62
C GLY A 135 -0.65 -4.53 -4.95
N GLU A 136 -1.15 -3.51 -5.64
CA GLU A 136 -2.24 -2.64 -5.19
C GLU A 136 -3.53 -3.43 -4.97
N VAL A 137 -4.03 -4.14 -6.00
CA VAL A 137 -5.29 -4.88 -5.93
C VAL A 137 -5.22 -5.94 -4.84
N LYS A 138 -4.11 -6.69 -4.75
CA LYS A 138 -3.97 -7.72 -3.72
C LYS A 138 -3.93 -7.14 -2.31
N SER A 139 -3.25 -6.01 -2.12
CA SER A 139 -3.18 -5.32 -0.83
C SER A 139 -4.57 -4.80 -0.41
N LEU A 140 -5.29 -4.14 -1.31
CA LEU A 140 -6.64 -3.62 -1.04
C LEU A 140 -7.63 -4.74 -0.68
N ALA A 141 -7.60 -5.84 -1.44
CA ALA A 141 -8.45 -7.00 -1.16
C ALA A 141 -8.13 -7.64 0.20
N TYR A 142 -6.85 -7.74 0.56
CA TYR A 142 -6.41 -8.26 1.86
C TYR A 142 -6.91 -7.38 3.02
N ILE A 143 -6.71 -6.06 2.91
CA ILE A 143 -7.12 -5.07 3.91
C ILE A 143 -8.61 -5.15 4.18
N ALA A 144 -9.43 -5.15 3.12
CA ALA A 144 -10.88 -5.25 3.24
C ALA A 144 -11.32 -6.58 3.89
N THR A 145 -10.68 -7.69 3.51
CA THR A 145 -10.94 -9.02 4.09
C THR A 145 -10.66 -9.05 5.59
N LYS A 146 -9.52 -8.51 6.02
CA LYS A 146 -9.13 -8.47 7.44
C LYS A 146 -9.78 -7.32 8.21
N SER A 147 -10.65 -6.53 7.56
CA SER A 147 -11.24 -5.31 8.14
C SER A 147 -10.19 -4.33 8.69
N LEU A 148 -9.03 -4.27 8.03
CA LEU A 148 -8.01 -3.29 8.30
C LEU A 148 -8.47 -1.93 7.74
N LEU A 149 -8.33 -0.88 8.53
CA LEU A 149 -9.00 0.39 8.25
C LEU A 149 -8.21 1.30 7.31
N TYR A 150 -6.91 1.07 7.15
CA TYR A 150 -6.02 2.06 6.54
C TYR A 150 -5.11 1.47 5.49
N PHE A 151 -5.11 2.12 4.32
CA PHE A 151 -4.17 1.87 3.24
C PHE A 151 -3.41 3.16 2.91
N CYS A 152 -2.08 3.10 2.90
CA CYS A 152 -1.25 4.24 2.51
C CYS A 152 -0.76 4.08 1.07
N SER A 153 -1.13 5.02 0.20
CA SER A 153 -0.72 5.03 -1.20
C SER A 153 -0.67 6.46 -1.74
N HIS A 154 0.31 6.74 -2.60
CA HIS A 154 0.35 7.95 -3.41
C HIS A 154 -0.29 7.80 -4.80
N ASP A 155 -0.82 6.63 -5.13
CA ASP A 155 -1.41 6.35 -6.44
C ASP A 155 -2.84 6.90 -6.52
N ALA A 156 -3.11 7.69 -7.56
CA ALA A 156 -4.42 8.26 -7.79
C ALA A 156 -5.48 7.19 -8.09
N ASN A 157 -5.11 6.07 -8.71
CA ASN A 157 -5.99 4.94 -8.98
C ASN A 157 -6.37 4.22 -7.67
N ALA A 158 -5.40 3.91 -6.81
CA ALA A 158 -5.67 3.34 -5.49
C ALA A 158 -6.64 4.21 -4.68
N ILE A 159 -6.37 5.52 -4.66
CA ILE A 159 -7.21 6.49 -3.97
C ILE A 159 -8.61 6.55 -4.60
N ARG A 160 -8.72 6.45 -5.93
CA ARG A 160 -10.00 6.44 -6.65
C ARG A 160 -10.83 5.21 -6.30
N LEU A 161 -10.21 4.02 -6.23
CA LEU A 161 -10.87 2.76 -5.90
C LEU A 161 -11.50 2.84 -4.50
N ILE A 162 -10.77 3.36 -3.52
CA ILE A 162 -11.29 3.51 -2.15
C ILE A 162 -12.37 4.60 -2.07
N LYS A 163 -12.10 5.81 -2.59
CA LYS A 163 -13.03 6.96 -2.45
C LYS A 163 -14.35 6.77 -3.18
N HIS A 164 -14.38 5.94 -4.22
CA HIS A 164 -15.56 5.69 -5.03
C HIS A 164 -16.03 4.24 -4.92
N ALA A 165 -15.74 3.57 -3.80
CA ALA A 165 -16.02 2.16 -3.60
C ALA A 165 -17.48 1.77 -3.93
N GLU A 166 -18.45 2.51 -3.40
CA GLU A 166 -19.88 2.28 -3.65
C GLU A 166 -20.26 2.45 -5.13
N LYS A 167 -19.66 3.44 -5.81
CA LYS A 167 -19.93 3.72 -7.23
C LYS A 167 -19.29 2.68 -8.15
N LEU A 168 -18.12 2.17 -7.76
CA LEU A 168 -17.30 1.25 -8.54
C LEU A 168 -17.55 -0.22 -8.17
N ASP A 169 -18.37 -0.48 -7.15
CA ASP A 169 -18.68 -1.81 -6.61
C ASP A 169 -17.41 -2.59 -6.24
N THR A 170 -16.50 -1.94 -5.49
CA THR A 170 -15.19 -2.51 -5.15
C THR A 170 -15.13 -3.18 -3.77
N CYS A 171 -16.21 -3.10 -2.98
CA CYS A 171 -16.26 -3.62 -1.60
C CYS A 171 -15.20 -3.02 -0.65
N LEU A 172 -14.82 -1.76 -0.87
CA LEU A 172 -13.78 -1.04 -0.10
C LEU A 172 -14.37 0.06 0.80
N GLU A 173 -15.67 0.06 1.07
CA GLU A 173 -16.39 1.12 1.79
C GLU A 173 -15.89 1.30 3.24
N SER A 174 -15.31 0.24 3.82
CA SER A 174 -14.74 0.24 5.16
C SER A 174 -13.27 0.71 5.21
N VAL A 175 -12.61 0.85 4.05
CA VAL A 175 -11.19 1.19 3.96
C VAL A 175 -11.02 2.69 3.80
N SER A 176 -10.06 3.27 4.51
CA SER A 176 -9.69 4.69 4.41
C SER A 176 -8.26 4.84 3.87
N THR A 177 -8.06 5.83 3.01
CA THR A 177 -6.72 6.21 2.53
C THR A 177 -6.01 7.15 3.50
N ILE A 178 -4.73 6.91 3.73
CA ILE A 178 -3.80 7.81 4.41
C ILE A 178 -2.83 8.41 3.41
#